data_AF-A0A7V6W221-F1
#
_entry.id   AF-A0A7V6W221-F1
#
_cell.length_a   1.000
_cell.length_b   1.000
_cell.length_c   1.000
_cell.angle_alpha   90.00
_cell.angle_beta   90.00
_cell.angle_gamma   90.00
#
_symmetry.space_group_name_H-M   'P 1'
#
loop_
_entity.id
_entity.type
_entity.pdbx_description
1 polymer ?
#
loop_
_entity_poly.entity_id
_entity_poly.type
_entity_poly.pdbx_seq_one_letter_code
_entity_poly.pdbx_strand_id
1 'polypeptide(L)'
;NNRFTFEYDVIGITCNNVPKIKIRIISGNSSFVDYLVYFQEKLPKPEEEPLYAIEVTKTTDGESRNTGVYQRGTKFVFLDRYYPNTKKIMLYDNQIEDNKEPTDTNIFGNKMLTTNNVSILGKELKMEHYSKFKDLDDLIRHKNSMRRPPKGNVPLLIKKEKDLIKVSGRLFKSGSLAHDPNIGALSLIMSSIRKFDNKSKIIITQHGLKQNHLTSRNKFIAICNLLNVEIEGLQVPKYNWPKKYWHYEEKGEKLGTIFIHIVVENFTKGYSIFDNHAGSEKGYFVTSAGDMIPLQKYTNRDKYKSGDKDYAMRIPDLILIDPNQNEIINIEGKTFDNRFAGINELKDYDFIEKEYIKKHYSSKYKIIRSVVLYGKGNGTDITETEIGFLLTNDGKLEIWVWSPSLFKEAIKNLKDFWR
;
A
#
# COMPACT_ATOMS: atom_id res chain seq x y z
N ASN A 1 -9.79 1.62 -32.16
CA ASN A 1 -10.98 2.45 -31.79
C ASN A 1 -10.68 3.61 -30.83
N ASN A 2 -9.42 4.07 -30.68
CA ASN A 2 -9.04 5.18 -29.76
C ASN A 2 -9.61 5.04 -28.33
N ARG A 3 -9.61 3.82 -27.80
CA ARG A 3 -10.11 3.50 -26.47
C ARG A 3 -9.01 2.82 -25.69
N PHE A 4 -8.82 3.25 -24.45
CA PHE A 4 -7.92 2.63 -23.52
C PHE A 4 -8.49 1.27 -23.06
N THR A 5 -7.66 0.24 -23.10
CA THR A 5 -8.05 -1.14 -22.78
C THR A 5 -7.72 -1.53 -21.34
N PHE A 6 -7.40 -0.56 -20.48
CA PHE A 6 -6.98 -0.78 -19.09
C PHE A 6 -5.72 -1.65 -18.97
N GLU A 7 -4.84 -1.51 -19.96
CA GLU A 7 -3.59 -2.25 -20.08
C GLU A 7 -2.51 -1.30 -20.57
N TYR A 8 -1.39 -1.30 -19.87
CA TYR A 8 -0.23 -0.47 -20.19
C TYR A 8 0.85 -1.37 -20.80
N ASP A 9 1.36 -0.98 -21.97
CA ASP A 9 2.51 -1.61 -22.59
C ASP A 9 3.78 -0.91 -22.09
N VAL A 10 4.72 -1.67 -21.54
CA VAL A 10 6.05 -1.15 -21.17
C VAL A 10 6.92 -1.22 -22.42
N ILE A 11 7.38 -0.06 -22.87
CA ILE A 11 8.21 0.12 -24.08
C ILE A 11 9.64 0.50 -23.72
N GLY A 12 10.56 0.41 -24.68
CA GLY A 12 11.98 0.75 -24.47
C GLY A 12 12.81 -0.34 -23.80
N ILE A 13 12.21 -1.49 -23.49
CA ILE A 13 12.89 -2.67 -22.94
C ILE A 13 12.78 -3.81 -23.97
N THR A 14 13.92 -4.38 -24.36
CA THR A 14 13.95 -5.51 -25.31
C THR A 14 14.66 -6.72 -24.69
N CYS A 15 14.05 -7.89 -24.84
CA CYS A 15 14.61 -9.16 -24.42
C CYS A 15 14.10 -10.26 -25.35
N ASN A 16 15.00 -11.07 -25.91
CA ASN A 16 14.62 -12.16 -26.82
C ASN A 16 13.66 -13.17 -26.17
N ASN A 17 13.74 -13.35 -24.85
CA ASN A 17 12.90 -14.27 -24.10
C ASN A 17 11.61 -13.63 -23.55
N VAL A 18 11.53 -12.29 -23.53
CA VAL A 18 10.38 -11.54 -23.01
C VAL A 18 10.03 -10.48 -24.04
N PRO A 19 9.28 -10.84 -25.11
CA PRO A 19 9.02 -9.94 -26.22
C PRO A 19 8.12 -8.76 -25.83
N LYS A 20 7.35 -8.89 -24.74
CA LYS A 20 6.40 -7.86 -24.31
C LYS A 20 6.17 -7.90 -22.80
N ILE A 21 6.11 -6.72 -22.19
CA ILE A 21 5.74 -6.54 -20.78
C ILE A 21 4.46 -5.71 -20.74
N LYS A 22 3.46 -6.22 -20.02
CA LYS A 22 2.15 -5.60 -19.85
C LYS A 22 1.85 -5.39 -18.38
N ILE A 23 1.25 -4.25 -18.05
CA ILE A 23 0.80 -3.92 -16.69
C ILE A 23 -0.71 -3.76 -16.71
N ARG A 24 -1.38 -4.37 -15.74
CA ARG A 24 -2.81 -4.18 -15.45
C ARG A 24 -3.00 -3.92 -13.96
N ILE A 25 -3.96 -3.07 -13.64
CA ILE A 25 -4.31 -2.74 -12.27
C ILE A 25 -5.23 -3.84 -11.73
N ILE A 26 -4.89 -4.35 -10.55
CA ILE A 26 -5.64 -5.40 -9.86
C ILE A 26 -5.96 -4.96 -8.43
N SER A 27 -7.00 -5.56 -7.85
CA SER A 27 -7.41 -5.34 -6.47
C SER A 27 -7.53 -6.67 -5.72
N GLY A 28 -7.14 -6.65 -4.45
CA GLY A 28 -7.29 -7.79 -3.56
C GLY A 28 -8.71 -7.93 -3.00
N ASN A 29 -9.17 -9.17 -2.81
CA ASN A 29 -10.41 -9.42 -2.06
C ASN A 29 -10.22 -9.38 -0.53
N SER A 30 -8.97 -9.27 -0.05
CA SER A 30 -8.59 -9.14 1.36
C SER A 30 -7.15 -8.60 1.50
N SER A 31 -6.31 -9.16 2.37
CA SER A 31 -4.87 -8.84 2.43
C SER A 31 -4.19 -9.31 1.15
N PHE A 32 -3.61 -8.39 0.38
CA PHE A 32 -2.96 -8.69 -0.90
C PHE A 32 -1.61 -7.97 -1.04
N VAL A 33 -0.69 -8.54 -1.82
CA VAL A 33 0.61 -7.93 -2.17
C VAL A 33 0.47 -6.94 -3.32
N ASP A 34 1.42 -6.03 -3.47
CA ASP A 34 1.32 -4.93 -4.45
C ASP A 34 1.48 -5.39 -5.91
N TYR A 35 2.32 -6.40 -6.19
CA TYR A 35 2.49 -6.95 -7.54
C TYR A 35 2.38 -8.47 -7.58
N LEU A 36 1.76 -8.96 -8.66
CA LEU A 36 1.81 -10.35 -9.07
C LEU A 36 2.40 -10.42 -10.49
N VAL A 37 3.46 -11.20 -10.66
CA VAL A 37 4.18 -11.32 -11.93
C VAL A 37 3.89 -12.68 -12.55
N TYR A 38 3.44 -12.67 -13.80
CA TYR A 38 3.19 -13.87 -14.60
C TYR A 38 4.07 -13.84 -15.84
N PHE A 39 4.46 -15.03 -16.31
CA PHE A 39 5.17 -15.20 -17.56
C PHE A 39 4.39 -16.19 -18.43
N GLN A 40 3.50 -15.66 -19.28
CA GLN A 40 2.54 -16.42 -20.07
C GLN A 40 2.00 -15.58 -21.23
N GLU A 41 1.39 -16.25 -22.22
CA GLU A 41 0.84 -15.59 -23.41
C GLU A 41 -0.55 -14.99 -23.20
N LYS A 42 -1.37 -15.62 -22.37
CA LYS A 42 -2.77 -15.22 -22.11
C LYS A 42 -2.86 -14.35 -20.86
N LEU A 43 -3.90 -13.54 -20.77
CA LEU A 43 -4.17 -12.73 -19.57
C LEU A 43 -4.28 -13.62 -18.32
N PRO A 44 -3.58 -13.28 -17.23
CA PRO A 44 -3.65 -14.01 -15.97
C PRO A 44 -5.07 -14.13 -15.43
N LYS A 45 -5.37 -15.30 -14.88
CA LYS A 45 -6.60 -15.56 -14.11
C LYS A 45 -6.26 -15.77 -12.63
N PRO A 46 -7.15 -15.39 -11.70
CA PRO A 46 -6.88 -15.56 -10.27
C PRO A 46 -6.65 -17.01 -9.81
N GLU A 47 -7.02 -18.00 -10.61
CA GLU A 47 -6.77 -19.42 -10.34
C GLU A 47 -5.35 -19.88 -10.76
N GLU A 48 -4.65 -19.10 -11.58
CA GLU A 48 -3.30 -19.39 -12.06
C GLU A 48 -2.26 -18.93 -11.03
N GLU A 49 -1.15 -19.67 -10.91
CA GLU A 49 -0.11 -19.39 -9.92
C GLU A 49 0.92 -18.38 -10.49
N PRO A 50 1.12 -17.22 -9.85
CA PRO A 50 2.11 -16.24 -10.30
C PRO A 50 3.53 -16.74 -10.07
N LEU A 51 4.46 -16.31 -10.93
CA LEU A 51 5.88 -16.56 -10.79
C LEU A 51 6.45 -15.83 -9.57
N TYR A 52 6.08 -14.56 -9.40
CA TYR A 52 6.45 -13.75 -8.25
C TYR A 52 5.25 -13.05 -7.61
N ALA A 53 5.29 -12.92 -6.30
CA ALA A 53 4.43 -12.06 -5.51
C ALA A 53 5.32 -11.07 -4.76
N ILE A 54 5.14 -9.77 -5.03
CA ILE A 54 6.03 -8.72 -4.56
C ILE A 54 5.23 -7.73 -3.72
N GLU A 55 5.66 -7.54 -2.48
CA GLU A 55 5.22 -6.46 -1.62
C GLU A 55 6.28 -5.36 -1.65
N VAL A 56 5.86 -4.10 -1.78
CA VAL A 56 6.75 -2.95 -1.84
C VAL A 56 6.58 -2.07 -0.59
N THR A 57 7.67 -1.45 -0.16
CA THR A 57 7.65 -0.42 0.87
C THR A 57 8.58 0.71 0.52
N LYS A 58 8.13 1.93 0.75
CA LYS A 58 8.97 3.14 0.71
C LYS A 58 9.36 3.62 2.11
N THR A 59 8.60 3.20 3.13
CA THR A 59 8.80 3.62 4.52
C THR A 59 10.11 3.07 5.06
N THR A 60 10.94 3.97 5.57
CA THR A 60 12.14 3.63 6.32
C THR A 60 11.82 3.03 7.69
N ASP A 61 12.81 2.39 8.33
CA ASP A 61 12.59 1.86 9.69
C ASP A 61 12.34 2.99 10.70
N GLY A 62 12.96 4.16 10.51
CA GLY A 62 12.77 5.34 11.34
C GLY A 62 11.33 5.87 11.32
N GLU A 63 10.76 6.03 10.13
CA GLU A 63 9.39 6.53 9.96
C GLU A 63 8.32 5.59 10.55
N SER A 64 8.57 4.28 10.50
CA SER A 64 7.64 3.26 11.00
C SER A 64 7.79 2.94 12.49
N ARG A 65 8.60 3.70 13.23
CA ARG A 65 8.99 3.41 14.62
C ARG A 65 9.49 1.97 14.78
N ASN A 66 10.22 1.48 13.78
CA ASN A 66 10.83 0.15 13.70
C ASN A 66 9.84 -1.02 13.54
N THR A 67 8.55 -0.79 13.29
CA THR A 67 7.54 -1.87 13.22
C THR A 67 7.01 -2.15 11.81
N GLY A 68 7.48 -1.42 10.80
CA GLY A 68 7.01 -1.53 9.42
C GLY A 68 7.18 -2.94 8.83
N VAL A 69 8.27 -3.63 9.17
CA VAL A 69 8.57 -5.00 8.70
C VAL A 69 7.45 -6.00 9.04
N TYR A 70 6.82 -5.86 10.21
CA TYR A 70 5.79 -6.80 10.66
C TYR A 70 4.45 -6.60 9.97
N GLN A 71 4.05 -5.34 9.75
CA GLN A 71 2.73 -5.03 9.21
C GLN A 71 2.57 -5.57 7.79
N ARG A 72 3.64 -5.51 7.01
CA ARG A 72 3.68 -5.97 5.61
C ARG A 72 3.81 -7.48 5.47
N GLY A 73 4.58 -8.11 6.35
CA GLY A 73 4.83 -9.56 6.26
C GLY A 73 3.58 -10.44 6.37
N THR A 74 2.50 -9.97 7.00
CA THR A 74 1.21 -10.69 7.05
C THR A 74 0.64 -10.99 5.68
N LYS A 75 0.89 -10.14 4.66
CA LYS A 75 0.40 -10.35 3.30
C LYS A 75 0.95 -11.64 2.69
N PHE A 76 2.20 -12.01 2.98
CA PHE A 76 2.80 -13.26 2.53
C PHE A 76 2.19 -14.49 3.22
N VAL A 77 1.87 -14.38 4.51
CA VAL A 77 1.18 -15.46 5.23
C VAL A 77 -0.20 -15.71 4.63
N PHE A 78 -0.92 -14.65 4.25
CA PHE A 78 -2.22 -14.76 3.59
C PHE A 78 -2.10 -15.29 2.15
N LEU A 79 -1.06 -14.90 1.43
CA LEU A 79 -0.76 -15.38 0.07
C LEU A 79 -0.58 -16.90 0.02
N ASP A 80 0.10 -17.50 1.00
CA ASP A 80 0.40 -18.95 1.04
C ASP A 80 -0.86 -19.82 0.99
N ARG A 81 -2.04 -19.29 1.35
CA ARG A 81 -3.32 -20.00 1.19
C ARG A 81 -3.73 -20.17 -0.27
N TYR A 82 -3.36 -19.24 -1.14
CA TYR A 82 -3.76 -19.21 -2.55
C TYR A 82 -2.63 -19.70 -3.46
N TYR A 83 -1.39 -19.27 -3.20
CA TYR A 83 -0.24 -19.55 -4.05
C TYR A 83 0.97 -19.99 -3.21
N PRO A 84 0.97 -21.21 -2.67
CA PRO A 84 2.00 -21.67 -1.74
C PRO A 84 3.40 -21.82 -2.36
N ASN A 85 3.51 -21.93 -3.69
CA ASN A 85 4.79 -22.15 -4.39
C ASN A 85 5.33 -20.89 -5.08
N THR A 86 4.55 -19.80 -5.13
CA THR A 86 4.99 -18.51 -5.67
C THR A 86 6.22 -17.99 -4.93
N LYS A 87 7.18 -17.45 -5.69
CA LYS A 87 8.36 -16.79 -5.12
C LYS A 87 7.94 -15.45 -4.52
N LYS A 88 8.21 -15.28 -3.22
CA LYS A 88 7.82 -14.10 -2.45
C LYS A 88 8.99 -13.12 -2.34
N ILE A 89 8.71 -11.84 -2.61
CA ILE A 89 9.70 -10.76 -2.53
C ILE A 89 9.13 -9.63 -1.68
N MET A 90 9.90 -9.21 -0.68
CA MET A 90 9.74 -7.95 0.03
C MET A 90 10.74 -6.95 -0.56
N LEU A 91 10.25 -5.98 -1.31
CA LEU A 91 11.06 -4.96 -1.99
C LEU A 91 11.01 -3.64 -1.21
N TYR A 92 12.18 -3.15 -0.81
CA TYR A 92 12.33 -1.83 -0.20
C TYR A 92 12.75 -0.82 -1.28
N ASP A 93 11.83 0.07 -1.61
CA ASP A 93 12.02 1.20 -2.53
C ASP A 93 12.28 2.48 -1.70
N ASN A 94 13.39 2.47 -0.95
CA ASN A 94 13.72 3.57 -0.05
C ASN A 94 14.05 4.83 -0.88
N GLN A 95 13.19 5.85 -0.78
CA GLN A 95 13.37 7.11 -1.49
C GLN A 95 14.13 8.17 -0.66
N ILE A 96 14.37 7.87 0.61
CA ILE A 96 15.16 8.68 1.55
C ILE A 96 16.17 7.78 2.29
N GLU A 97 17.20 8.38 2.88
CA GLU A 97 18.24 7.64 3.63
C GLU A 97 17.61 6.85 4.80
N ASP A 98 17.88 5.55 4.86
CA ASP A 98 17.42 4.67 5.96
C ASP A 98 18.41 4.72 7.13
N ASN A 99 18.04 4.12 8.26
CA ASN A 99 18.93 4.01 9.41
C ASN A 99 20.20 3.23 9.06
N LYS A 100 21.38 3.77 9.42
CA LYS A 100 22.68 3.13 9.18
C LYS A 100 22.82 1.75 9.83
N GLU A 101 22.19 1.52 10.98
CA GLU A 101 22.16 0.22 11.65
C GLU A 101 20.70 -0.16 11.96
N PRO A 102 20.25 -1.38 11.60
CA PRO A 102 18.89 -1.82 11.83
C PRO A 102 18.64 -2.09 13.31
N THR A 103 17.42 -1.84 13.76
CA THR A 103 17.02 -2.16 15.14
C THR A 103 16.77 -3.66 15.33
N ASP A 104 16.81 -4.15 16.57
CA ASP A 104 16.45 -5.54 16.92
C ASP A 104 15.09 -5.96 16.33
N THR A 105 14.15 -5.03 16.24
CA THR A 105 12.81 -5.27 15.70
C THR A 105 12.85 -5.48 14.19
N ASN A 106 13.65 -4.68 13.47
CA ASN A 106 13.86 -4.87 12.04
C ASN A 106 14.58 -6.20 11.78
N ILE A 107 15.67 -6.49 12.52
CA ILE A 107 16.42 -7.75 12.41
C ILE A 107 15.49 -8.95 12.64
N PHE A 108 14.73 -8.96 13.74
CA PHE A 108 13.81 -10.06 14.03
C PHE A 108 12.76 -10.25 12.92
N GLY A 109 12.21 -9.15 12.38
CA GLY A 109 11.31 -9.18 11.24
C GLY A 109 11.93 -9.77 9.98
N ASN A 110 13.13 -9.33 9.60
CA ASN A 110 13.82 -9.82 8.40
C ASN A 110 14.12 -11.32 8.51
N LYS A 111 14.58 -11.78 9.68
CA LYS A 111 14.84 -13.20 9.92
C LYS A 111 13.55 -14.03 9.86
N MET A 112 12.42 -13.50 10.31
CA MET A 112 11.12 -14.16 10.14
C MET A 112 10.68 -14.20 8.68
N LEU A 113 10.84 -13.10 7.92
CA LEU A 113 10.53 -13.07 6.48
C LEU A 113 11.34 -14.12 5.72
N THR A 114 12.66 -14.17 5.94
CA THR A 114 13.51 -15.16 5.26
C THR A 114 13.25 -16.59 5.71
N THR A 115 12.92 -16.81 7.00
CA THR A 115 12.42 -18.10 7.51
C THR A 115 11.13 -18.53 6.79
N ASN A 116 10.28 -17.56 6.42
CA ASN A 116 9.06 -17.81 5.63
C ASN A 116 9.30 -17.84 4.10
N ASN A 117 10.55 -18.00 3.67
CA ASN A 117 10.98 -18.04 2.27
C ASN A 117 10.59 -16.78 1.47
N VAL A 118 10.64 -15.62 2.13
CA VAL A 118 10.52 -14.31 1.47
C VAL A 118 11.92 -13.77 1.21
N SER A 119 12.20 -13.43 -0.05
CA SER A 119 13.45 -12.74 -0.42
C SER A 119 13.34 -11.25 -0.11
N ILE A 120 14.40 -10.64 0.38
CA ILE A 120 14.45 -9.21 0.69
C ILE A 120 15.33 -8.53 -0.36
N LEU A 121 14.81 -7.50 -1.03
CA LEU A 121 15.52 -6.70 -2.03
C LEU A 121 15.46 -5.21 -1.67
N GLY A 122 16.42 -4.42 -2.16
CA GLY A 122 16.43 -2.96 -1.98
C GLY A 122 16.90 -2.46 -0.61
N LYS A 123 17.49 -3.35 0.22
CA LYS A 123 18.21 -2.96 1.44
C LYS A 123 19.63 -3.48 1.42
N GLU A 124 20.57 -2.65 1.87
CA GLU A 124 21.89 -3.10 2.25
C GLU A 124 21.83 -3.71 3.65
N LEU A 125 21.83 -5.04 3.74
CA LEU A 125 21.81 -5.76 5.00
C LEU A 125 23.01 -6.68 5.08
N LYS A 126 23.64 -6.75 6.26
CA LYS A 126 24.64 -7.78 6.57
C LYS A 126 23.95 -9.14 6.69
N MET A 127 24.60 -10.23 6.28
CA MET A 127 23.99 -11.56 6.19
C MET A 127 23.36 -12.04 7.51
N GLU A 128 23.98 -11.70 8.64
CA GLU A 128 23.51 -12.00 9.99
C GLU A 128 22.17 -11.35 10.35
N HIS A 129 21.80 -10.23 9.69
CA HIS A 129 20.57 -9.48 9.94
C HIS A 129 19.34 -10.07 9.24
N TYR A 130 19.52 -10.96 8.25
CA TYR A 130 18.43 -11.56 7.49
C TYR A 130 18.57 -13.08 7.30
N SER A 131 19.55 -13.73 7.92
CA SER A 131 19.65 -15.19 7.90
C SER A 131 18.40 -15.85 8.50
N LYS A 132 17.97 -16.98 7.94
CA LYS A 132 16.87 -17.76 8.52
C LYS A 132 17.17 -18.16 9.96
N PHE A 133 16.14 -18.33 10.78
CA PHE A 133 16.29 -19.02 12.06
C PHE A 133 16.66 -20.48 11.80
N LYS A 134 17.52 -21.04 12.65
CA LYS A 134 17.97 -22.43 12.52
C LYS A 134 16.87 -23.42 12.91
N ASP A 135 16.17 -23.11 13.99
CA ASP A 135 15.13 -23.94 14.59
C ASP A 135 14.18 -23.08 15.46
N LEU A 136 13.20 -23.75 16.07
CA LEU A 136 12.23 -23.10 16.96
C LEU A 136 12.89 -22.48 18.20
N ASP A 137 13.90 -23.13 18.78
CA ASP A 137 14.53 -22.65 20.00
C ASP A 137 15.41 -21.42 19.73
N ASP A 138 16.03 -21.33 18.55
CA ASP A 138 16.72 -20.14 18.04
C ASP A 138 15.78 -18.94 17.91
N LEU A 139 14.62 -19.14 17.29
CA LEU A 139 13.57 -18.11 17.19
C LEU A 139 13.14 -17.62 18.59
N ILE A 140 12.87 -18.56 19.51
CA ILE A 140 12.42 -18.25 20.87
C ILE A 140 13.49 -17.48 21.63
N ARG A 141 14.74 -17.95 21.63
CA ARG A 141 15.87 -17.29 22.31
C ARG A 141 16.05 -15.87 21.79
N HIS A 142 16.08 -15.70 20.46
CA HIS A 142 16.24 -14.39 19.84
C HIS A 142 15.11 -13.43 20.22
N LYS A 143 13.84 -13.86 20.13
CA LYS A 143 12.71 -12.98 20.49
C LYS A 143 12.73 -12.59 21.96
N ASN A 144 13.03 -13.53 22.84
CA ASN A 144 12.96 -13.33 24.29
C ASN A 144 14.16 -12.58 24.86
N SER A 145 15.30 -12.52 24.15
CA SER A 145 16.47 -11.72 24.54
C SER A 145 16.32 -10.23 24.20
N MET A 146 15.41 -9.87 23.28
CA MET A 146 15.14 -8.47 22.93
C MET A 146 14.69 -7.64 24.14
N ARG A 147 15.00 -6.35 24.12
CA ARG A 147 14.57 -5.40 25.17
C ARG A 147 13.06 -5.43 25.36
N ARG A 148 12.62 -5.52 26.62
CA ARG A 148 11.20 -5.48 27.00
C ARG A 148 10.62 -4.07 26.83
N PRO A 149 9.32 -3.95 26.50
CA PRO A 149 8.65 -2.65 26.45
C PRO A 149 8.57 -2.02 27.86
N PRO A 150 8.31 -0.70 27.96
CA PRO A 150 8.16 -0.02 29.25
C PRO A 150 7.07 -0.65 30.13
N LYS A 151 7.23 -0.50 31.45
CA LYS A 151 6.30 -1.03 32.47
C LYS A 151 4.85 -0.66 32.13
N GLY A 152 3.94 -1.63 32.24
CA GLY A 152 2.53 -1.48 31.90
C GLY A 152 2.15 -1.92 30.47
N ASN A 153 3.13 -2.14 29.59
CA ASN A 153 2.89 -2.73 28.27
C ASN A 153 3.01 -4.25 28.29
N VAL A 154 2.21 -4.92 27.46
CA VAL A 154 2.28 -6.37 27.26
C VAL A 154 3.49 -6.70 26.38
N PRO A 155 4.47 -7.48 26.86
CA PRO A 155 5.60 -7.89 26.04
C PRO A 155 5.18 -8.97 25.04
N LEU A 156 5.84 -8.99 23.87
CA LEU A 156 5.79 -10.12 22.95
C LEU A 156 6.82 -11.17 23.39
N LEU A 157 6.34 -12.28 23.95
CA LEU A 157 7.18 -13.39 24.43
C LEU A 157 6.67 -14.71 23.88
N ILE A 158 7.58 -15.66 23.70
CA ILE A 158 7.26 -17.01 23.23
C ILE A 158 7.70 -18.00 24.30
N LYS A 159 6.77 -18.85 24.75
CA LYS A 159 7.05 -19.91 25.71
C LYS A 159 6.67 -21.26 25.11
N LYS A 160 7.65 -22.15 25.04
CA LYS A 160 7.48 -23.53 24.61
C LYS A 160 7.25 -24.41 25.83
N GLU A 161 6.17 -25.16 25.80
CA GLU A 161 5.84 -26.28 26.69
C GLU A 161 5.77 -27.55 25.81
N LYS A 162 5.55 -28.73 26.40
CA LYS A 162 5.70 -30.02 25.68
C LYS A 162 4.93 -30.09 24.35
N ASP A 163 3.62 -29.81 24.39
CA ASP A 163 2.72 -29.88 23.22
C ASP A 163 2.01 -28.53 22.96
N LEU A 164 2.54 -27.46 23.54
CA LEU A 164 1.89 -26.14 23.58
C LEU A 164 2.93 -25.02 23.48
N ILE A 165 2.66 -24.06 22.61
CA ILE A 165 3.43 -22.83 22.47
C ILE A 165 2.51 -21.66 22.81
N LYS A 166 2.87 -20.90 23.83
CA LYS A 166 2.18 -19.66 24.22
C LYS A 166 2.92 -18.47 23.64
N VAL A 167 2.19 -17.61 22.95
CA VAL A 167 2.72 -16.33 22.43
C VAL A 167 1.94 -15.19 23.08
N SER A 168 2.59 -14.36 23.89
CA SER A 168 1.92 -13.20 24.49
C SER A 168 1.88 -12.03 23.51
N GLY A 169 0.80 -11.26 23.51
CA GLY A 169 0.76 -10.01 22.74
C GLY A 169 -0.59 -9.33 22.72
N ARG A 170 -0.60 -8.02 22.98
CA ARG A 170 -1.83 -7.21 22.97
C ARG A 170 -2.39 -7.09 21.55
N LEU A 171 -3.67 -7.41 21.39
CA LEU A 171 -4.42 -7.25 20.13
C LEU A 171 -5.53 -6.20 20.22
N PHE A 172 -5.97 -5.88 21.44
CA PHE A 172 -7.04 -4.92 21.68
C PHE A 172 -6.58 -3.46 21.54
N LYS A 173 -7.31 -2.69 20.72
CA LYS A 173 -7.18 -1.24 20.58
C LYS A 173 -8.54 -0.63 20.23
N SER A 174 -8.91 0.46 20.92
CA SER A 174 -10.13 1.24 20.61
C SER A 174 -11.41 0.40 20.46
N GLY A 175 -11.66 -0.52 21.40
CA GLY A 175 -12.90 -1.33 21.39
C GLY A 175 -12.91 -2.52 20.43
N SER A 176 -11.81 -2.82 19.73
CA SER A 176 -11.76 -3.86 18.72
C SER A 176 -10.41 -4.58 18.61
N LEU A 177 -10.35 -5.63 17.80
CA LEU A 177 -9.12 -6.29 17.37
C LEU A 177 -8.44 -5.43 16.29
N ALA A 178 -7.60 -4.48 16.73
CA ALA A 178 -7.07 -3.42 15.88
C ALA A 178 -5.65 -2.93 16.27
N HIS A 179 -4.89 -3.70 17.05
CA HIS A 179 -3.50 -3.34 17.36
C HIS A 179 -2.53 -3.75 16.23
N ASP A 180 -2.55 -3.01 15.11
CA ASP A 180 -1.87 -3.37 13.85
C ASP A 180 -0.40 -3.82 13.97
N PRO A 181 0.48 -3.15 14.76
CA PRO A 181 1.87 -3.61 14.89
C PRO A 181 1.99 -5.04 15.45
N ASN A 182 1.13 -5.40 16.41
CA ASN A 182 1.16 -6.72 17.03
C ASN A 182 0.41 -7.75 16.19
N ILE A 183 -0.63 -7.35 15.46
CA ILE A 183 -1.29 -8.20 14.46
C ILE A 183 -0.25 -8.70 13.45
N GLY A 184 0.56 -7.77 12.92
CA GLY A 184 1.67 -8.11 12.03
C GLY A 184 2.70 -9.03 12.67
N ALA A 185 3.18 -8.64 13.85
CA ALA A 185 4.25 -9.38 14.53
C ALA A 185 3.83 -10.80 14.90
N LEU A 186 2.64 -10.96 15.49
CA LEU A 186 2.10 -12.25 15.86
C LEU A 186 1.88 -13.13 14.63
N SER A 187 1.35 -12.56 13.53
CA SER A 187 1.13 -13.32 12.29
C SER A 187 2.43 -13.94 11.77
N LEU A 188 3.51 -13.17 11.72
CA LEU A 188 4.83 -13.66 11.30
C LEU A 188 5.46 -14.62 12.30
N ILE A 189 5.35 -14.35 13.61
CA ILE A 189 5.87 -15.25 14.66
C ILE A 189 5.22 -16.63 14.52
N MET A 190 3.88 -16.67 14.44
CA MET A 190 3.13 -17.92 14.35
C MET A 190 3.43 -18.67 13.05
N SER A 191 3.54 -17.94 11.93
CA SER A 191 3.91 -18.53 10.64
C SER A 191 5.32 -19.13 10.68
N SER A 192 6.27 -18.42 11.30
CA SER A 192 7.65 -18.90 11.49
C SER A 192 7.72 -20.11 12.42
N ILE A 193 6.95 -20.13 13.52
CA ILE A 193 6.82 -21.30 14.39
C ILE A 193 6.35 -22.51 13.57
N ARG A 194 5.36 -22.32 12.70
CA ARG A 194 4.82 -23.40 11.85
C ARG A 194 5.81 -23.92 10.80
N LYS A 195 6.90 -23.22 10.51
CA LYS A 195 8.01 -23.76 9.70
C LYS A 195 8.82 -24.83 10.42
N PHE A 196 8.84 -24.81 11.75
CA PHE A 196 9.62 -25.73 12.58
C PHE A 196 8.76 -26.71 13.38
N ASP A 197 7.52 -26.33 13.72
CA ASP A 197 6.60 -27.13 14.53
C ASP A 197 5.16 -27.01 14.01
N ASN A 198 4.72 -28.07 13.32
CA ASN A 198 3.37 -28.21 12.80
C ASN A 198 2.41 -29.00 13.71
N LYS A 199 2.88 -29.47 14.89
CA LYS A 199 2.11 -30.33 15.79
C LYS A 199 1.62 -29.60 17.02
N SER A 200 2.48 -28.80 17.65
CA SER A 200 2.15 -28.14 18.91
C SER A 200 1.00 -27.16 18.73
N LYS A 201 0.13 -27.13 19.73
CA LYS A 201 -0.93 -26.13 19.83
C LYS A 201 -0.29 -24.75 19.99
N ILE A 202 -0.79 -23.73 19.29
CA ILE A 202 -0.37 -22.34 19.52
C ILE A 202 -1.54 -21.58 20.16
N ILE A 203 -1.28 -20.92 21.28
CA ILE A 203 -2.27 -20.08 21.98
C ILE A 203 -1.70 -18.67 22.15
N ILE A 204 -2.48 -17.67 21.72
CA ILE A 204 -2.18 -16.27 22.01
C ILE A 204 -2.70 -15.91 23.41
N THR A 205 -1.84 -15.36 24.24
CA THR A 205 -2.15 -14.94 25.62
C THR A 205 -2.00 -13.43 25.77
N GLN A 206 -2.58 -12.85 26.84
CA GLN A 206 -2.46 -11.40 27.15
C GLN A 206 -2.95 -10.47 26.02
N HIS A 207 -3.91 -10.92 25.22
CA HIS A 207 -4.42 -10.20 24.05
C HIS A 207 -5.37 -9.04 24.37
N GLY A 208 -6.05 -9.11 25.53
CA GLY A 208 -7.00 -8.09 25.99
C GLY A 208 -8.33 -8.05 25.22
N LEU A 209 -8.65 -9.10 24.46
CA LEU A 209 -9.89 -9.21 23.69
C LEU A 209 -11.00 -9.89 24.50
N LYS A 210 -12.24 -9.65 24.09
CA LYS A 210 -13.46 -10.36 24.51
C LYS A 210 -14.09 -11.00 23.27
N GLN A 211 -15.00 -11.96 23.47
CA GLN A 211 -15.60 -12.75 22.37
C GLN A 211 -16.25 -11.87 21.29
N ASN A 212 -16.93 -10.78 21.69
CA ASN A 212 -17.58 -9.84 20.77
C ASN A 212 -16.61 -9.04 19.89
N HIS A 213 -15.29 -9.03 20.19
CA HIS A 213 -14.30 -8.38 19.33
C HIS A 213 -13.88 -9.27 18.15
N LEU A 214 -14.21 -10.57 18.15
CA LEU A 214 -13.81 -11.53 17.13
C LEU A 214 -14.91 -11.65 16.07
N THR A 215 -14.61 -11.28 14.83
CA THR A 215 -15.54 -11.37 13.71
C THR A 215 -14.98 -12.24 12.59
N SER A 216 -15.85 -12.95 11.88
CA SER A 216 -15.48 -13.86 10.78
C SER A 216 -14.91 -13.15 9.54
N ARG A 217 -14.89 -11.82 9.52
CA ARG A 217 -14.34 -10.98 8.44
C ARG A 217 -12.97 -10.38 8.77
N ASN A 218 -12.52 -10.46 10.01
CA ASN A 218 -11.25 -9.85 10.41
C ASN A 218 -10.05 -10.65 9.85
N LYS A 219 -9.09 -9.95 9.24
CA LYS A 219 -7.92 -10.55 8.59
C LYS A 219 -7.05 -11.37 9.56
N PHE A 220 -6.96 -10.97 10.84
CA PHE A 220 -6.21 -11.73 11.84
C PHE A 220 -6.89 -13.06 12.17
N ILE A 221 -8.23 -13.12 12.16
CA ILE A 221 -8.96 -14.38 12.31
C ILE A 221 -8.66 -15.33 11.15
N ALA A 222 -8.50 -14.81 9.93
CA ALA A 222 -8.03 -15.60 8.79
C ALA A 222 -6.67 -16.25 9.08
N ILE A 223 -5.71 -15.48 9.61
CA ILE A 223 -4.39 -15.99 9.99
C ILE A 223 -4.51 -17.06 11.08
N CYS A 224 -5.32 -16.84 12.12
CA CYS A 224 -5.53 -17.84 13.16
C CYS A 224 -6.13 -19.14 12.61
N ASN A 225 -7.09 -19.03 11.69
CA ASN A 225 -7.69 -20.19 11.01
C ASN A 225 -6.65 -20.93 10.16
N LEU A 226 -5.82 -20.20 9.39
CA LEU A 226 -4.82 -20.76 8.50
C LEU A 226 -3.70 -21.50 9.26
N LEU A 227 -3.26 -20.94 10.38
CA LEU A 227 -2.12 -21.47 11.16
C LEU A 227 -2.55 -22.37 12.34
N ASN A 228 -3.85 -22.63 12.47
CA ASN A 228 -4.45 -23.35 13.60
C ASN A 228 -3.99 -22.78 14.96
N VAL A 229 -4.32 -21.51 15.17
CA VAL A 229 -3.99 -20.73 16.37
C VAL A 229 -5.25 -20.44 17.17
N GLU A 230 -5.16 -20.64 18.48
CA GLU A 230 -6.22 -20.27 19.42
C GLU A 230 -5.93 -18.95 20.13
N ILE A 231 -6.99 -18.33 20.64
CA ILE A 231 -6.91 -17.13 21.47
C ILE A 231 -7.41 -17.54 22.86
N GLU A 232 -6.58 -17.33 23.89
CA GLU A 232 -6.85 -17.81 25.25
C GLU A 232 -8.25 -17.40 25.74
N GLY A 233 -9.04 -18.39 26.14
CA GLY A 233 -10.39 -18.19 26.67
C GLY A 233 -11.44 -17.72 25.65
N LEU A 234 -11.14 -17.69 24.35
CA LEU A 234 -12.06 -17.25 23.30
C LEU A 234 -12.25 -18.31 22.21
N GLN A 235 -13.46 -18.39 21.65
CA GLN A 235 -13.75 -19.20 20.49
C GLN A 235 -13.39 -18.43 19.22
N VAL A 236 -12.38 -18.88 18.50
CA VAL A 236 -11.98 -18.29 17.22
C VAL A 236 -13.05 -18.64 16.17
N PRO A 237 -13.76 -17.65 15.58
CA PRO A 237 -14.77 -17.95 14.58
C PRO A 237 -14.11 -18.43 13.28
N LYS A 238 -14.88 -19.20 12.49
CA LYS A 238 -14.46 -19.59 11.14
C LYS A 238 -14.39 -18.37 10.25
N TYR A 239 -13.25 -18.14 9.61
CA TYR A 239 -13.08 -17.05 8.66
C TYR A 239 -13.80 -17.35 7.34
N ASN A 240 -14.49 -16.34 6.79
CA ASN A 240 -15.10 -16.44 5.47
C ASN A 240 -14.07 -16.09 4.38
N TRP A 241 -13.37 -17.10 3.87
CA TRP A 241 -12.34 -16.92 2.85
C TRP A 241 -12.93 -16.45 1.51
N PRO A 242 -12.37 -15.38 0.91
CA PRO A 242 -12.63 -15.08 -0.49
C PRO A 242 -12.29 -16.28 -1.38
N LYS A 243 -13.10 -16.51 -2.42
CA LYS A 243 -12.82 -17.60 -3.38
C LYS A 243 -11.56 -17.32 -4.22
N LYS A 244 -11.32 -16.05 -4.53
CA LYS A 244 -10.19 -15.58 -5.35
C LYS A 244 -9.32 -14.65 -4.53
N TYR A 245 -8.01 -14.67 -4.73
CA TYR A 245 -7.09 -13.75 -4.04
C TYR A 245 -7.25 -12.31 -4.55
N TRP A 246 -7.33 -12.16 -5.88
CA TRP A 246 -7.39 -10.88 -6.57
C TRP A 246 -8.42 -10.87 -7.70
N HIS A 247 -8.71 -9.69 -8.24
CA HIS A 247 -9.51 -9.44 -9.45
C HIS A 247 -8.96 -8.22 -10.20
N TYR A 248 -9.26 -8.08 -11.49
CA TYR A 248 -8.94 -6.85 -12.23
C TYR A 248 -9.73 -5.68 -11.65
N GLU A 249 -9.07 -4.52 -11.49
CA GLU A 249 -9.73 -3.32 -10.99
C GLU A 249 -10.54 -2.67 -12.11
N GLU A 250 -11.83 -2.47 -11.88
CA GLU A 250 -12.80 -1.98 -12.86
C GLU A 250 -13.73 -0.88 -12.29
N LYS A 251 -13.57 -0.53 -11.01
CA LYS A 251 -14.52 0.34 -10.28
C LYS A 251 -13.85 1.50 -9.56
N GLY A 252 -12.60 1.35 -9.13
CA GLY A 252 -11.89 2.34 -8.33
C GLY A 252 -11.73 3.68 -9.05
N GLU A 253 -12.11 4.77 -8.39
CA GLU A 253 -11.92 6.15 -8.88
C GLU A 253 -10.48 6.45 -9.30
N LYS A 254 -9.52 5.79 -8.65
CA LYS A 254 -8.08 5.99 -8.87
C LYS A 254 -7.60 5.51 -10.24
N LEU A 255 -8.39 4.72 -10.97
CA LEU A 255 -8.07 4.38 -12.35
C LEU A 255 -7.90 5.65 -13.21
N GLY A 256 -8.70 6.69 -12.98
CA GLY A 256 -8.58 7.96 -13.66
C GLY A 256 -7.29 8.71 -13.29
N THR A 257 -6.97 8.82 -12.00
CA THR A 257 -5.77 9.55 -11.55
C THR A 257 -4.48 8.83 -11.89
N ILE A 258 -4.42 7.50 -11.78
CA ILE A 258 -3.27 6.69 -12.22
C ILE A 258 -3.06 6.86 -13.72
N PHE A 259 -4.12 6.83 -14.52
CA PHE A 259 -4.01 7.02 -15.96
C PHE A 259 -3.42 8.40 -16.30
N ILE A 260 -3.96 9.48 -15.71
CA ILE A 260 -3.43 10.83 -15.92
C ILE A 260 -1.98 10.96 -15.47
N HIS A 261 -1.64 10.42 -14.30
CA HIS A 261 -0.27 10.41 -13.79
C HIS A 261 0.69 9.79 -14.82
N ILE A 262 0.43 8.56 -15.26
CA ILE A 262 1.29 7.84 -16.21
C ILE A 262 1.37 8.59 -17.54
N VAL A 263 0.24 9.05 -18.09
CA VAL A 263 0.23 9.67 -19.42
C VAL A 263 0.92 11.04 -19.41
N VAL A 264 0.77 11.83 -18.35
CA VAL A 264 1.48 13.11 -18.21
C VAL A 264 2.99 12.88 -18.18
N GLU A 265 3.48 11.98 -17.33
CA GLU A 265 4.92 11.75 -17.17
C GLU A 265 5.59 11.16 -18.43
N ASN A 266 4.86 10.39 -19.24
CA ASN A 266 5.42 9.71 -20.40
C ASN A 266 5.20 10.46 -21.73
N PHE A 267 4.23 11.37 -21.79
CA PHE A 267 3.85 12.04 -23.05
C PHE A 267 3.93 13.57 -22.99
N THR A 268 4.46 14.15 -21.91
CA THR A 268 4.68 15.60 -21.78
C THR A 268 5.99 15.91 -21.05
N LYS A 269 6.26 17.19 -20.81
CA LYS A 269 7.33 17.63 -19.88
C LYS A 269 6.86 17.80 -18.44
N GLY A 270 5.57 17.60 -18.16
CA GLY A 270 5.05 17.67 -16.80
C GLY A 270 5.37 16.40 -16.03
N TYR A 271 5.38 16.52 -14.70
CA TYR A 271 5.72 15.42 -13.80
C TYR A 271 4.97 15.50 -12.47
N SER A 272 4.92 14.40 -11.74
CA SER A 272 4.33 14.38 -10.39
C SER A 272 5.28 14.95 -9.35
N ILE A 273 4.75 15.80 -8.48
CA ILE A 273 5.44 16.31 -7.29
C ILE A 273 4.82 15.79 -6.00
N PHE A 274 3.73 15.02 -6.10
CA PHE A 274 3.12 14.26 -5.01
C PHE A 274 2.07 13.30 -5.56
N ASP A 275 2.03 12.06 -5.06
CA ASP A 275 1.01 11.07 -5.39
C ASP A 275 0.50 10.31 -4.16
N ASN A 276 -0.80 10.00 -4.18
CA ASN A 276 -1.50 9.23 -3.16
C ASN A 276 -2.66 8.46 -3.82
N HIS A 277 -2.33 7.41 -4.57
CA HIS A 277 -3.34 6.54 -5.15
C HIS A 277 -3.83 5.55 -4.09
N ALA A 278 -5.14 5.51 -3.83
CA ALA A 278 -5.70 4.77 -2.69
C ALA A 278 -5.23 3.31 -2.59
N GLY A 279 -4.93 2.86 -1.37
CA GLY A 279 -4.47 1.51 -1.08
C GLY A 279 -2.98 1.28 -1.29
N SER A 280 -2.28 2.17 -2.01
CA SER A 280 -0.82 2.20 -2.04
C SER A 280 -0.25 3.02 -0.88
N GLU A 281 1.05 2.90 -0.67
CA GLU A 281 1.77 3.77 0.24
C GLU A 281 1.72 5.22 -0.27
N LYS A 282 1.52 6.18 0.65
CA LYS A 282 1.48 7.61 0.36
C LYS A 282 2.86 8.09 -0.11
N GLY A 283 2.92 8.83 -1.21
CA GLY A 283 4.15 9.43 -1.72
C GLY A 283 4.71 10.55 -0.83
N TYR A 284 5.93 10.99 -1.18
CA TYR A 284 6.55 12.19 -0.64
C TYR A 284 6.17 13.40 -1.50
N PHE A 285 6.14 14.58 -0.88
CA PHE A 285 6.10 15.83 -1.64
C PHE A 285 7.52 16.17 -2.11
N VAL A 286 7.70 16.38 -3.40
CA VAL A 286 8.99 16.71 -4.01
C VAL A 286 9.12 18.22 -4.13
N THR A 287 10.17 18.81 -3.56
CA THR A 287 10.44 20.26 -3.67
C THR A 287 11.05 20.61 -5.02
N SER A 288 11.11 21.91 -5.35
CA SER A 288 11.83 22.36 -6.56
C SER A 288 13.34 22.07 -6.54
N ALA A 289 13.92 21.81 -5.37
CA ALA A 289 15.31 21.38 -5.20
C ALA A 289 15.48 19.84 -5.32
N GLY A 290 14.38 19.08 -5.40
CA GLY A 290 14.39 17.62 -5.44
C GLY A 290 14.30 16.93 -4.08
N ASP A 291 14.14 17.69 -2.99
CA ASP A 291 14.00 17.11 -1.65
C ASP A 291 12.65 16.40 -1.51
N MET A 292 12.65 15.26 -0.82
CA MET A 292 11.44 14.49 -0.54
C MET A 292 10.96 14.74 0.89
N ILE A 293 9.78 15.34 1.02
CA ILE A 293 9.20 15.76 2.31
C ILE A 293 7.95 14.93 2.61
N PRO A 294 7.87 14.25 3.77
CA PRO A 294 6.65 13.55 4.16
C PRO A 294 5.55 14.57 4.50
N LEU A 295 4.36 14.39 3.92
CA LEU A 295 3.21 15.22 4.26
C LEU A 295 2.75 14.97 5.70
N GLN A 296 2.52 16.07 6.43
CA GLN A 296 2.00 16.00 7.79
C GLN A 296 0.54 15.51 7.81
N LYS A 297 0.14 14.93 8.95
CA LYS A 297 -1.21 14.36 9.12
C LYS A 297 -2.25 15.38 9.56
N TYR A 298 -1.81 16.49 10.15
CA TYR A 298 -2.67 17.44 10.84
C TYR A 298 -2.25 18.85 10.51
N THR A 299 -3.23 19.73 10.29
CA THR A 299 -3.01 21.18 10.20
C THR A 299 -2.77 21.79 11.59
N ASN A 300 -3.38 21.21 12.63
CA ASN A 300 -3.05 21.45 14.03
C ASN A 300 -3.12 20.15 14.84
N ARG A 301 -1.97 19.68 15.32
CA ARG A 301 -1.85 18.41 16.04
C ARG A 301 -2.55 18.40 17.38
N ASP A 302 -2.46 19.49 18.14
CA ASP A 302 -2.97 19.52 19.52
C ASP A 302 -4.50 19.56 19.53
N LYS A 303 -5.10 20.39 18.67
CA LYS A 303 -6.56 20.40 18.47
C LYS A 303 -7.09 19.07 17.92
N TYR A 304 -6.38 18.46 16.97
CA TYR A 304 -6.78 17.15 16.46
C TYR A 304 -6.78 16.05 17.53
N LYS A 305 -5.77 16.07 18.41
CA LYS A 305 -5.64 15.10 19.50
C LYS A 305 -6.60 15.37 20.65
N SER A 306 -7.05 16.61 20.84
CA SER A 306 -8.11 16.94 21.82
C SER A 306 -9.52 16.57 21.33
N GLY A 307 -9.68 16.14 20.09
CA GLY A 307 -10.93 15.56 19.56
C GLY A 307 -11.45 16.23 18.28
N ASP A 308 -10.93 17.40 17.92
CA ASP A 308 -11.42 18.18 16.79
C ASP A 308 -10.85 17.65 15.46
N LYS A 309 -11.66 16.87 14.74
CA LYS A 309 -11.22 16.15 13.54
C LYS A 309 -11.08 17.02 12.30
N ASP A 310 -11.55 18.26 12.34
CA ASP A 310 -11.47 19.21 11.22
C ASP A 310 -10.02 19.66 10.97
N TYR A 311 -9.12 19.45 11.95
CA TYR A 311 -7.69 19.68 11.80
C TYR A 311 -6.93 18.52 11.13
N ALA A 312 -7.62 17.52 10.58
CA ALA A 312 -7.01 16.57 9.66
C ALA A 312 -6.56 17.30 8.39
N MET A 313 -5.34 17.04 7.92
CA MET A 313 -4.92 17.60 6.64
C MET A 313 -5.65 16.87 5.51
N ARG A 314 -6.34 17.62 4.64
CA ARG A 314 -6.86 17.08 3.38
C ARG A 314 -5.67 16.83 2.44
N ILE A 315 -5.49 15.56 2.08
CA ILE A 315 -4.40 15.10 1.21
C ILE A 315 -4.99 14.91 -0.19
N PRO A 316 -4.44 15.54 -1.24
CA PRO A 316 -4.89 15.31 -2.61
C PRO A 316 -4.47 13.92 -3.11
N ASP A 317 -4.99 13.51 -4.25
CA ASP A 317 -4.58 12.23 -4.86
C ASP A 317 -3.33 12.36 -5.71
N LEU A 318 -3.14 13.51 -6.33
CA LEU A 318 -2.03 13.76 -7.24
C LEU A 318 -1.76 15.26 -7.32
N ILE A 319 -0.50 15.66 -7.40
CA ILE A 319 -0.09 17.03 -7.72
C ILE A 319 0.89 16.95 -8.88
N LEU A 320 0.51 17.55 -10.01
CA LEU A 320 1.33 17.62 -11.21
C LEU A 320 1.89 19.02 -11.39
N ILE A 321 3.05 19.13 -12.01
CA ILE A 321 3.63 20.40 -12.45
C ILE A 321 3.73 20.45 -13.97
N ASP A 322 3.35 21.59 -14.54
CA ASP A 322 3.59 21.96 -15.94
C ASP A 322 4.64 23.07 -15.97
N PRO A 323 5.92 22.74 -16.23
CA PRO A 323 6.98 23.74 -16.28
C PRO A 323 6.87 24.66 -17.50
N ASN A 324 6.19 24.25 -18.58
CA ASN A 324 6.05 25.06 -19.79
C ASN A 324 5.05 26.19 -19.57
N GLN A 325 3.94 25.93 -18.88
CA GLN A 325 2.90 26.91 -18.60
C GLN A 325 3.08 27.61 -17.23
N ASN A 326 4.05 27.17 -16.42
CA ASN A 326 4.16 27.54 -15.01
C ASN A 326 2.84 27.26 -14.25
N GLU A 327 2.30 26.06 -14.38
CA GLU A 327 1.09 25.64 -13.66
C GLU A 327 1.40 24.49 -12.70
N ILE A 328 0.73 24.45 -11.56
CA ILE A 328 0.73 23.32 -10.63
C ILE A 328 -0.72 22.89 -10.46
N ILE A 329 -1.02 21.64 -10.79
CA ILE A 329 -2.37 21.10 -10.83
C ILE A 329 -2.55 20.18 -9.63
N ASN A 330 -3.39 20.61 -8.69
CA ASN A 330 -3.77 19.88 -7.48
C ASN A 330 -5.06 19.07 -7.75
N ILE A 331 -4.98 17.74 -7.64
CA ILE A 331 -5.97 16.83 -8.22
C ILE A 331 -6.66 15.99 -7.15
N GLU A 332 -7.99 16.00 -7.19
CA GLU A 332 -8.85 15.03 -6.49
C GLU A 332 -9.41 14.03 -7.51
N GLY A 333 -9.27 12.74 -7.23
CA GLY A 333 -9.83 11.65 -8.03
C GLY A 333 -11.16 11.20 -7.45
N LYS A 334 -12.23 11.18 -8.27
CA LYS A 334 -13.54 10.64 -7.87
C LYS A 334 -14.12 9.70 -8.91
N THR A 335 -15.07 8.88 -8.48
CA THR A 335 -15.97 8.24 -9.45
C THR A 335 -16.89 9.29 -10.07
N PHE A 336 -17.35 9.06 -11.30
CA PHE A 336 -18.26 9.99 -11.99
C PHE A 336 -19.50 10.34 -11.14
N ASP A 337 -20.07 9.35 -10.46
CA ASP A 337 -21.26 9.52 -9.60
C ASP A 337 -20.97 10.42 -8.38
N ASN A 338 -19.71 10.51 -7.95
CA ASN A 338 -19.27 11.29 -6.79
C ASN A 338 -18.55 12.59 -7.18
N ARG A 339 -18.66 13.05 -8.43
CA ARG A 339 -17.93 14.23 -8.93
C ARG A 339 -18.18 15.49 -8.10
N PHE A 340 -19.41 15.74 -7.67
CA PHE A 340 -19.76 16.92 -6.86
C PHE A 340 -19.13 16.90 -5.47
N ALA A 341 -18.95 15.71 -4.90
CA ALA A 341 -18.18 15.56 -3.67
C ALA A 341 -16.72 16.00 -3.93
N GLY A 342 -16.09 15.50 -4.99
CA GLY A 342 -14.74 15.91 -5.39
C GLY A 342 -14.59 17.43 -5.55
N ILE A 343 -15.53 18.08 -6.24
CA ILE A 343 -15.53 19.54 -6.42
C ILE A 343 -15.59 20.26 -5.07
N ASN A 344 -16.41 19.79 -4.13
CA ASN A 344 -16.47 20.38 -2.81
C ASN A 344 -15.17 20.18 -2.02
N GLU A 345 -14.51 19.04 -2.14
CA GLU A 345 -13.25 18.74 -1.45
C GLU A 345 -12.08 19.60 -1.92
N LEU A 346 -12.10 20.07 -3.18
CA LEU A 346 -11.09 21.02 -3.68
C LEU A 346 -11.01 22.30 -2.83
N LYS A 347 -12.09 22.70 -2.14
CA LYS A 347 -12.11 23.89 -1.27
C LYS A 347 -11.16 23.75 -0.07
N ASP A 348 -10.85 22.53 0.35
CA ASP A 348 -10.05 22.24 1.54
C ASP A 348 -8.53 22.17 1.28
N TYR A 349 -8.09 22.48 0.05
CA TYR A 349 -6.69 22.37 -0.36
C TYR A 349 -5.81 23.59 -0.05
N ASP A 350 -6.37 24.64 0.57
CA ASP A 350 -5.62 25.86 0.93
C ASP A 350 -4.34 25.56 1.74
N PHE A 351 -4.43 24.57 2.64
CA PHE A 351 -3.34 24.21 3.52
C PHE A 351 -2.14 23.66 2.75
N ILE A 352 -2.34 22.65 1.88
CA ILE A 352 -1.24 22.04 1.14
C ILE A 352 -0.64 23.02 0.13
N GLU A 353 -1.47 23.88 -0.45
CA GLU A 353 -1.01 24.92 -1.35
C GLU A 353 -0.13 25.94 -0.66
N LYS A 354 -0.50 26.36 0.55
CA LYS A 354 0.29 27.34 1.32
C LYS A 354 1.57 26.74 1.88
N GLU A 355 1.47 25.62 2.59
CA GLU A 355 2.57 25.10 3.40
C GLU A 355 3.56 24.23 2.62
N TYR A 356 3.14 23.70 1.46
CA TYR A 356 4.01 22.90 0.61
C TYR A 356 4.26 23.57 -0.75
N ILE A 357 3.22 23.82 -1.55
CA ILE A 357 3.41 24.31 -2.93
C ILE A 357 4.06 25.71 -2.94
N LYS A 358 3.41 26.72 -2.35
CA LYS A 358 3.90 28.11 -2.36
C LYS A 358 5.20 28.30 -1.60
N LYS A 359 5.50 27.43 -0.64
CA LYS A 359 6.73 27.46 0.15
C LYS A 359 7.94 26.96 -0.65
N HIS A 360 7.74 25.97 -1.52
CA HIS A 360 8.83 25.26 -2.19
C HIS A 360 8.91 25.52 -3.70
N TYR A 361 7.90 26.15 -4.30
CA TYR A 361 7.88 26.50 -5.71
C TYR A 361 7.75 28.01 -5.92
N SER A 362 8.30 28.51 -7.03
CA SER A 362 8.29 29.93 -7.36
C SER A 362 6.87 30.49 -7.46
N SER A 363 6.67 31.73 -6.99
CA SER A 363 5.40 32.45 -7.06
C SER A 363 4.86 32.66 -8.48
N LYS A 364 5.68 32.44 -9.52
CA LYS A 364 5.25 32.43 -10.92
C LYS A 364 4.30 31.26 -11.25
N TYR A 365 4.33 30.19 -10.46
CA TYR A 365 3.47 29.04 -10.70
C TYR A 365 2.02 29.35 -10.29
N LYS A 366 1.11 29.27 -11.26
CA LYS A 366 -0.33 29.33 -11.01
C LYS A 366 -0.81 27.98 -10.49
N ILE A 367 -1.52 27.98 -9.38
CA ILE A 367 -2.14 26.76 -8.85
C ILE A 367 -3.52 26.59 -9.46
N ILE A 368 -3.79 25.39 -9.98
CA ILE A 368 -5.07 24.97 -10.54
C ILE A 368 -5.57 23.80 -9.69
N ARG A 369 -6.86 23.83 -9.31
CA ARG A 369 -7.52 22.68 -8.67
C ARG A 369 -8.37 21.98 -9.71
N SER A 370 -8.28 20.65 -9.78
CA SER A 370 -9.04 19.89 -10.77
C SER A 370 -9.53 18.54 -10.23
N VAL A 371 -10.71 18.13 -10.68
CA VAL A 371 -11.22 16.78 -10.46
C VAL A 371 -10.93 15.89 -11.66
N VAL A 372 -10.37 14.71 -11.38
CA VAL A 372 -10.20 13.63 -12.35
C VAL A 372 -11.21 12.53 -12.07
N LEU A 373 -11.96 12.13 -13.09
CA LEU A 373 -13.06 11.18 -12.94
C LEU A 373 -12.77 9.83 -13.58
N TYR A 374 -13.34 8.79 -12.96
CA TYR A 374 -13.50 7.47 -13.55
C TYR A 374 -14.95 6.98 -13.41
N GLY A 375 -15.54 6.38 -14.44
CA GLY A 375 -16.87 5.77 -14.30
C GLY A 375 -17.77 5.84 -15.53
N LYS A 376 -19.02 5.38 -15.37
CA LYS A 376 -20.03 5.26 -16.45
C LYS A 376 -20.66 6.62 -16.78
N GLY A 377 -19.83 7.64 -16.90
CA GLY A 377 -20.23 8.98 -17.29
C GLY A 377 -20.28 9.14 -18.80
N ASN A 378 -21.10 10.09 -19.25
CA ASN A 378 -21.02 10.63 -20.59
C ASN A 378 -20.38 12.02 -20.52
N GLY A 379 -19.37 12.27 -21.36
CA GLY A 379 -18.65 13.55 -21.38
C GLY A 379 -19.54 14.75 -21.71
N THR A 380 -20.70 14.52 -22.35
CA THR A 380 -21.71 15.56 -22.64
C THR A 380 -22.43 16.08 -21.41
N ASP A 381 -22.43 15.32 -20.32
CA ASP A 381 -23.20 15.63 -19.11
C ASP A 381 -22.40 16.48 -18.11
N ILE A 382 -21.16 16.85 -18.47
CA ILE A 382 -20.24 17.63 -17.65
C ILE A 382 -20.23 19.08 -18.13
N THR A 383 -20.57 19.98 -17.23
CA THR A 383 -20.52 21.44 -17.42
C THR A 383 -19.65 22.13 -16.37
N GLU A 384 -19.22 21.39 -15.35
CA GLU A 384 -18.43 21.89 -14.23
C GLU A 384 -16.97 22.07 -14.64
N THR A 385 -16.49 23.32 -14.58
CA THR A 385 -15.16 23.70 -15.07
C THR A 385 -14.00 23.14 -14.24
N GLU A 386 -14.30 22.70 -13.01
CA GLU A 386 -13.36 22.05 -12.10
C GLU A 386 -13.00 20.63 -12.58
N ILE A 387 -13.85 20.00 -13.39
CA ILE A 387 -13.59 18.65 -13.92
C ILE A 387 -12.66 18.76 -15.12
N GLY A 388 -11.44 18.24 -14.95
CA GLY A 388 -10.39 18.33 -15.97
C GLY A 388 -10.32 17.12 -16.89
N PHE A 389 -10.79 15.95 -16.45
CA PHE A 389 -10.69 14.70 -17.22
C PHE A 389 -11.71 13.64 -16.76
N LEU A 390 -12.19 12.83 -17.70
CA LEU A 390 -12.96 11.62 -17.42
C LEU A 390 -12.40 10.43 -18.23
N LEU A 391 -12.04 9.37 -17.51
CA LEU A 391 -11.83 8.04 -18.07
C LEU A 391 -13.09 7.19 -17.90
N THR A 392 -13.74 6.83 -19.00
CA THR A 392 -14.95 5.99 -18.94
C THR A 392 -14.61 4.50 -18.85
N ASN A 393 -15.53 3.69 -18.34
CA ASN A 393 -15.37 2.23 -18.23
C ASN A 393 -15.14 1.54 -19.58
N ASP A 394 -15.60 2.15 -20.67
CA ASP A 394 -15.44 1.66 -22.03
C ASP A 394 -14.19 2.24 -22.74
N GLY A 395 -13.32 2.90 -21.97
CA GLY A 395 -11.98 3.33 -22.36
C GLY A 395 -11.91 4.69 -23.05
N LYS A 396 -12.97 5.50 -23.05
CA LYS A 396 -12.94 6.83 -23.65
C LYS A 396 -12.18 7.80 -22.76
N LEU A 397 -11.47 8.71 -23.42
CA LEU A 397 -10.63 9.74 -22.82
C LEU A 397 -11.28 11.09 -23.11
N GLU A 398 -12.10 11.57 -22.19
CA GLU A 398 -12.89 12.80 -22.35
C GLU A 398 -12.16 13.99 -21.71
N ILE A 399 -12.01 15.05 -22.49
CA ILE A 399 -11.38 16.34 -22.12
C ILE A 399 -12.21 17.47 -22.72
N TRP A 400 -12.18 18.65 -22.07
CA TRP A 400 -12.95 19.83 -22.47
C TRP A 400 -12.02 21.02 -22.73
N VAL A 401 -12.61 22.11 -23.23
CA VAL A 401 -11.86 23.35 -23.52
C VAL A 401 -11.18 23.92 -22.26
N TRP A 402 -11.83 23.79 -21.11
CA TRP A 402 -11.32 24.25 -19.80
C TRP A 402 -10.40 23.25 -19.11
N SER A 403 -10.24 22.03 -19.64
CA SER A 403 -9.29 21.06 -19.07
C SER A 403 -7.88 21.67 -18.98
N PRO A 404 -7.10 21.35 -17.93
CA PRO A 404 -5.71 21.78 -17.82
C PRO A 404 -4.93 21.51 -19.11
N SER A 405 -4.12 22.49 -19.52
CA SER A 405 -3.35 22.41 -20.77
C SER A 405 -2.46 21.17 -20.81
N LEU A 406 -1.84 20.84 -19.67
CA LEU A 406 -1.04 19.65 -19.50
C LEU A 406 -1.80 18.36 -19.86
N PHE A 407 -3.07 18.23 -19.45
CA PHE A 407 -3.88 17.04 -19.76
C PHE A 407 -4.17 16.96 -21.26
N LYS A 408 -4.54 18.09 -21.88
CA LYS A 408 -4.83 18.16 -23.32
C LYS A 408 -3.59 17.77 -24.14
N GLU A 409 -2.42 18.27 -23.76
CA GLU A 409 -1.13 17.91 -24.37
C GLU A 409 -0.86 16.41 -24.22
N ALA A 410 -0.96 15.87 -23.00
CA ALA A 410 -0.66 14.47 -22.71
C ALA A 410 -1.55 13.50 -23.52
N ILE A 411 -2.86 13.76 -23.57
CA ILE A 411 -3.82 12.92 -24.31
C ILE A 411 -3.62 13.04 -25.83
N LYS A 412 -3.30 14.24 -26.32
CA LYS A 412 -3.00 14.44 -27.74
C LYS A 412 -1.75 13.65 -28.13
N ASN A 413 -0.65 13.82 -27.40
CA ASN A 413 0.62 13.16 -27.68
C ASN A 413 0.51 11.63 -27.57
N LEU A 414 -0.24 11.12 -26.59
CA LEU A 414 -0.56 9.69 -26.49
C LEU A 414 -1.30 9.18 -27.75
N LYS A 415 -2.34 9.90 -28.20
CA LYS A 415 -3.10 9.51 -29.40
C LYS A 415 -2.23 9.57 -30.65
N ASP A 416 -1.37 10.57 -30.76
CA ASP A 416 -0.47 10.74 -31.91
C ASP A 416 0.65 9.69 -31.93
N PHE A 417 1.10 9.20 -30.77
CA PHE A 417 2.09 8.11 -30.68
C PHE A 417 1.57 6.76 -31.19
N TRP A 418 0.28 6.46 -30.97
CA TRP A 418 -0.33 5.19 -31.38
C TRP A 418 -1.07 5.24 -32.72
N ARG A 419 -1.08 6.41 -33.38
CA ARG A 419 -1.51 6.57 -34.77
C ARG A 419 -0.39 6.18 -35.70
#